data_AF-A0A445GUE8-F1
#
_entry.id   AF-A0A445GUE8-F1
#
_cell.length_a   1.000
_cell.length_b   1.000
_cell.length_c   1.000
_cell.angle_alpha   90.00
_cell.angle_beta   90.00
_cell.angle_gamma   90.00
#
_symmetry.space_group_name_H-M   'P 1'
#
loop_
_entity.id
_entity.type
_entity.pdbx_description
1 polymer ?
#
loop_
_entity_poly.entity_id
_entity_poly.type
_entity_poly.pdbx_seq_one_letter_code
_entity_poly.pdbx_strand_id
1 'polypeptide(L)'
;MPLLLHLFHCNSLSSLETWPNLCLQFNLMAENLLIGDPPIIFNWRGSGSEILLESVRVRSSRSRSLPLAFALFVPLIYSYLSPLSIVDMECVVQGIIETQHVEALEILLQGLCGVQRERLRIHEICLKSGPHLGTVASEVRLLCDLEQAEPSWTVKHVGGAMRGAGAEQISVLVRSMVESKTSKNALRMFYTLGYKLDHELLRVGFSFNFHRGAQITVTVSSINKMLKLHATDEAVPVTPGIQMVEVTAPATAETYAEVASAVSSFCEYLAPLLHLSKPGISTGVVPTAAAAAASLMSDGGGTNL
;
A
#
# COMPACT_ATOMS: atom_id res chain seq x y z
N MET A 1 -12.90 -42.30 0.86
CA MET A 1 -13.93 -41.64 1.71
C MET A 1 -13.90 -40.16 1.43
N PRO A 2 -15.01 -39.52 1.05
CA PRO A 2 -15.03 -38.08 0.91
C PRO A 2 -15.07 -37.47 2.32
N LEU A 3 -14.05 -36.69 2.66
CA LEU A 3 -14.11 -35.81 3.83
C LEU A 3 -15.04 -34.66 3.45
N LEU A 4 -16.22 -34.62 4.07
CA LEU A 4 -17.11 -33.46 4.03
C LEU A 4 -16.33 -32.26 4.60
N LEU A 5 -15.97 -31.29 3.77
CA LEU A 5 -15.55 -29.98 4.23
C LEU A 5 -16.78 -29.29 4.82
N HIS A 6 -16.70 -28.90 6.09
CA HIS A 6 -17.71 -28.06 6.72
C HIS A 6 -17.81 -26.71 5.98
N LEU A 7 -19.04 -26.37 5.59
CA LEU A 7 -19.42 -25.10 4.98
C LEU A 7 -19.08 -23.94 5.93
N PHE A 8 -18.34 -22.95 5.42
CA PHE A 8 -18.10 -21.68 6.11
C PHE A 8 -19.23 -20.70 5.74
N HIS A 9 -20.02 -20.30 6.73
CA HIS A 9 -21.09 -19.31 6.58
C HIS A 9 -20.58 -17.97 7.11
N CYS A 10 -20.19 -17.05 6.22
CA CYS A 10 -19.79 -15.69 6.59
C CYS A 10 -20.97 -14.73 6.34
N ASN A 11 -21.75 -14.43 7.37
CA ASN A 11 -23.07 -13.77 7.26
C ASN A 11 -23.05 -12.26 7.00
N SER A 12 -21.92 -11.63 6.62
CA SER A 12 -21.87 -10.16 6.49
C SER A 12 -21.16 -9.61 5.24
N LEU A 13 -20.95 -10.40 4.19
CA LEU A 13 -20.25 -9.94 2.99
C LEU A 13 -21.26 -9.68 1.85
N SER A 14 -21.74 -8.44 1.75
CA SER A 14 -22.70 -8.02 0.73
C SER A 14 -22.07 -7.43 -0.53
N SER A 15 -20.73 -7.39 -0.67
CA SER A 15 -20.07 -6.83 -1.87
C SER A 15 -19.04 -7.76 -2.49
N LEU A 16 -19.09 -7.90 -3.83
CA LEU A 16 -18.11 -8.62 -4.64
C LEU A 16 -16.67 -8.10 -4.48
N GLU A 17 -16.49 -6.86 -3.98
CA GLU A 17 -15.19 -6.22 -3.76
C GLU A 17 -14.39 -6.81 -2.59
N THR A 18 -15.03 -7.60 -1.72
CA THR A 18 -14.38 -8.21 -0.56
C THR A 18 -13.68 -9.54 -0.86
N TRP A 19 -14.01 -10.18 -1.99
CA TRP A 19 -13.50 -11.48 -2.43
C TRP A 19 -11.97 -11.54 -2.58
N PRO A 20 -11.33 -10.58 -3.27
CA PRO A 20 -9.88 -10.61 -3.45
C PRO A 20 -9.15 -10.34 -2.13
N ASN A 21 -9.69 -9.45 -1.30
CA ASN A 21 -9.10 -9.04 -0.03
C ASN A 21 -9.02 -10.21 0.97
N LEU A 22 -10.10 -10.97 1.14
CA LEU A 22 -10.13 -12.15 2.01
C LEU A 22 -9.18 -13.25 1.51
N CYS A 23 -9.20 -13.58 0.22
CA CYS A 23 -8.30 -14.59 -0.33
C CYS A 23 -6.82 -14.19 -0.22
N LEU A 24 -6.52 -12.90 -0.41
CA LEU A 24 -5.18 -12.34 -0.23
C LEU A 24 -4.74 -12.45 1.24
N GLN A 25 -5.58 -12.02 2.18
CA GLN A 25 -5.32 -12.12 3.62
C GLN A 25 -5.07 -13.56 4.08
N PHE A 26 -5.91 -14.52 3.64
CA PHE A 26 -5.72 -15.94 4.00
C PHE A 26 -4.43 -16.52 3.42
N ASN A 27 -4.11 -16.23 2.16
CA ASN A 27 -2.88 -16.76 1.56
C ASN A 27 -1.61 -16.12 2.16
N LEU A 28 -1.65 -14.82 2.52
CA LEU A 28 -0.54 -14.14 3.19
C LEU A 28 -0.34 -14.62 4.62
N MET A 29 -1.43 -14.87 5.35
CA MET A 29 -1.36 -15.53 6.66
C MET A 29 -0.74 -16.91 6.53
N ALA A 30 -1.14 -17.71 5.55
CA ALA A 30 -0.56 -19.02 5.35
C ALA A 30 0.94 -18.95 5.02
N GLU A 31 1.38 -17.98 4.22
CA GLU A 31 2.81 -17.74 3.95
C GLU A 31 3.58 -17.35 5.22
N ASN A 32 3.01 -16.49 6.08
CA ASN A 32 3.64 -16.02 7.32
C ASN A 32 3.65 -17.10 8.43
N LEU A 33 2.62 -17.95 8.50
CA LEU A 33 2.53 -19.05 9.47
C LEU A 33 3.34 -20.28 9.04
N LEU A 34 3.61 -20.45 7.75
CA LEU A 34 4.34 -21.58 7.19
C LEU A 34 5.71 -21.12 6.73
N ILE A 35 6.58 -20.81 7.70
CA ILE A 35 8.02 -20.64 7.49
C ILE A 35 8.61 -22.01 7.13
N GLY A 36 8.39 -22.48 5.90
CA GLY A 36 8.89 -23.76 5.45
C GLY A 36 8.47 -24.09 4.02
N ASP A 37 9.45 -24.31 3.15
CA ASP A 37 9.22 -24.98 1.86
C ASP A 37 8.62 -26.38 2.10
N PRO A 38 7.62 -26.82 1.32
CA PRO A 38 7.12 -26.23 0.07
C PRO A 38 5.89 -25.32 0.26
N PRO A 39 5.65 -24.38 -0.70
CA PRO A 39 4.50 -23.49 -0.64
C PRO A 39 3.18 -24.28 -0.65
N ILE A 40 2.30 -23.94 0.28
CA ILE A 40 0.93 -24.45 0.34
C ILE A 40 0.04 -23.52 -0.49
N ILE A 41 -0.59 -24.05 -1.53
CA ILE A 41 -1.49 -23.29 -2.40
C ILE A 41 -2.93 -23.61 -2.01
N PHE A 42 -3.70 -22.58 -1.65
CA PHE A 42 -5.13 -22.69 -1.36
C PHE A 42 -5.94 -22.25 -2.59
N ASN A 43 -6.77 -23.15 -3.12
CA ASN A 43 -7.71 -22.86 -4.19
C ASN A 43 -9.09 -22.60 -3.59
N TRP A 44 -9.63 -21.41 -3.83
CA TRP A 44 -10.91 -20.97 -3.31
C TRP A 44 -11.93 -20.89 -4.45
N ARG A 45 -13.15 -21.37 -4.20
CA ARG A 45 -14.29 -21.25 -5.11
C ARG A 45 -15.35 -20.37 -4.46
N GLY A 46 -15.80 -19.39 -5.22
CA GLY A 46 -16.84 -18.46 -4.78
C GLY A 46 -18.19 -18.71 -5.40
N SER A 47 -19.24 -18.71 -4.58
CA SER A 47 -20.63 -18.66 -5.05
C SER A 47 -21.47 -17.82 -4.10
N GLY A 48 -21.89 -16.62 -4.53
CA GLY A 48 -22.78 -15.76 -3.75
C GLY A 48 -22.11 -15.23 -2.47
N SER A 49 -22.67 -15.56 -1.30
CA SER A 49 -22.16 -15.20 0.03
C SER A 49 -21.30 -16.30 0.69
N GLU A 50 -21.03 -17.41 0.00
CA GLU A 50 -20.28 -18.55 0.53
C GLU A 50 -18.91 -18.71 -0.14
N ILE A 51 -17.86 -18.79 0.69
CA ILE A 51 -16.49 -19.10 0.27
C ILE A 51 -16.21 -20.57 0.59
N LEU A 52 -15.89 -21.35 -0.44
CA LEU A 52 -15.51 -22.75 -0.29
C LEU A 52 -14.03 -22.92 -0.63
N LEU A 53 -13.26 -23.48 0.31
CA LEU A 53 -11.92 -23.96 0.03
C LEU A 53 -12.03 -25.24 -0.80
N GLU A 54 -11.78 -25.14 -2.11
CA GLU A 54 -12.00 -26.22 -3.06
C GLU A 54 -10.86 -27.25 -3.02
N SER A 55 -9.62 -26.78 -2.87
CA SER A 55 -8.49 -27.68 -2.67
C SER A 55 -7.30 -26.97 -2.03
N VAL A 56 -6.50 -27.73 -1.28
CA VAL A 56 -5.19 -27.28 -0.83
C VAL A 56 -4.13 -28.18 -1.42
N ARG A 57 -3.17 -27.59 -2.12
CA ARG A 57 -2.09 -28.32 -2.79
C ARG A 57 -0.77 -28.00 -2.11
N VAL A 58 -0.22 -28.99 -1.41
CA VAL A 58 1.14 -28.96 -0.86
C VAL A 58 2.06 -29.68 -1.83
N ARG A 59 3.08 -29.01 -2.36
CA ARG A 59 4.06 -29.64 -3.27
C ARG A 59 5.13 -30.39 -2.47
N SER A 60 4.76 -31.39 -1.69
CA SER A 60 5.72 -32.27 -0.99
C SER A 60 5.97 -33.55 -1.80
N SER A 61 7.25 -33.86 -2.04
CA SER A 61 7.69 -35.16 -2.59
C SER A 61 7.77 -36.26 -1.54
N ARG A 62 7.37 -36.01 -0.29
CA ARG A 62 7.33 -37.03 0.77
C ARG A 62 5.94 -37.14 1.39
N SER A 63 5.45 -38.37 1.27
CA SER A 63 4.11 -38.86 1.57
C SER A 63 3.90 -39.08 3.08
N ARG A 64 2.63 -38.94 3.51
CA ARG A 64 1.98 -39.51 4.72
C ARG A 64 2.13 -38.77 6.06
N SER A 65 1.49 -37.61 6.20
CA SER A 65 0.91 -37.15 7.49
C SER A 65 -0.01 -35.91 7.39
N LEU A 66 -0.61 -35.66 6.22
CA LEU A 66 -1.40 -34.44 5.94
C LEU A 66 -2.68 -34.20 6.76
N PRO A 67 -3.47 -35.20 7.23
CA PRO A 67 -4.78 -34.89 7.82
C PRO A 67 -4.74 -34.38 9.27
N LEU A 68 -3.69 -34.72 10.04
CA LEU A 68 -3.59 -34.31 11.45
C LEU A 68 -3.05 -32.87 11.63
N ALA A 69 -2.12 -32.45 10.78
CA ALA A 69 -1.64 -31.06 10.77
C ALA A 69 -2.78 -30.09 10.37
N PHE A 70 -3.64 -30.50 9.43
CA PHE A 70 -4.79 -29.72 8.97
C PHE A 70 -5.86 -29.51 10.05
N ALA A 71 -6.18 -30.54 10.84
CA ALA A 71 -7.21 -30.47 11.87
C ALA A 71 -6.83 -29.55 13.05
N LEU A 72 -5.54 -29.35 13.30
CA LEU A 72 -5.02 -28.43 14.32
C LEU A 72 -4.86 -27.00 13.79
N PHE A 73 -4.74 -26.82 12.46
CA PHE A 73 -4.48 -25.52 11.82
C PHE A 73 -5.71 -24.61 11.76
N VAL A 74 -6.88 -25.20 11.43
CA VAL A 74 -8.15 -24.46 11.28
C VAL A 74 -8.60 -23.76 12.58
N PRO A 75 -8.57 -24.39 13.78
CA PRO A 75 -8.91 -23.72 15.02
C PRO A 75 -7.85 -22.70 15.49
N LEU A 76 -6.58 -22.84 15.08
CA LEU A 76 -5.52 -21.86 15.35
C LEU A 76 -5.72 -20.58 14.52
N ILE A 77 -6.13 -20.73 13.26
CA ILE A 77 -6.54 -19.62 12.40
C ILE A 77 -7.77 -18.90 13.00
N TYR A 78 -8.76 -19.64 13.52
CA TYR A 78 -9.96 -19.05 14.13
C TYR A 78 -9.69 -18.24 15.41
N SER A 79 -8.74 -18.70 16.24
CA SER A 79 -8.33 -17.99 17.45
C SER A 79 -7.42 -16.77 17.19
N TYR A 80 -6.81 -16.70 16.01
CA TYR A 80 -6.14 -15.48 15.49
C TYR A 80 -7.09 -14.54 14.72
N LEU A 81 -8.21 -15.04 14.19
CA LEU A 81 -9.19 -14.27 13.42
C LEU A 81 -10.14 -13.44 14.29
N SER A 82 -10.23 -13.69 15.59
CA SER A 82 -11.23 -13.07 16.48
C SER A 82 -11.03 -11.59 16.82
N PRO A 83 -9.92 -10.91 16.45
CA PRO A 83 -9.90 -9.45 16.35
C PRO A 83 -9.60 -8.92 14.93
N LEU A 84 -9.56 -9.78 13.89
CA LEU A 84 -8.96 -9.44 12.59
C LEU A 84 -9.99 -8.89 11.58
N SER A 85 -10.70 -7.84 11.98
CA SER A 85 -11.46 -6.99 11.06
C SER A 85 -10.60 -5.79 10.67
N ILE A 86 -9.80 -5.89 9.61
CA ILE A 86 -9.08 -4.71 9.11
C ILE A 86 -9.11 -4.73 7.58
N VAL A 87 -10.24 -4.25 7.03
CA VAL A 87 -10.18 -3.47 5.79
C VAL A 87 -9.88 -2.06 6.25
N ASP A 88 -8.61 -1.68 6.19
CA ASP A 88 -8.25 -0.28 6.43
C ASP A 88 -8.61 0.54 5.20
N MET A 89 -9.09 1.74 5.45
CA MET A 89 -9.13 2.77 4.43
C MET A 89 -7.80 3.51 4.46
N GLU A 90 -7.41 4.08 3.33
CA GLU A 90 -6.37 5.10 3.31
C GLU A 90 -6.91 6.38 2.67
N CYS A 91 -6.52 7.50 3.26
CA CYS A 91 -6.73 8.84 2.76
C CYS A 91 -5.45 9.26 2.01
N VAL A 92 -5.58 9.65 0.73
CA VAL A 92 -4.44 9.95 -0.15
C VAL A 92 -4.67 11.26 -0.91
N VAL A 93 -3.66 12.12 -0.92
CA VAL A 93 -3.51 13.22 -1.88
C VAL A 93 -2.11 13.23 -2.47
N GLN A 94 -2.00 13.76 -3.69
CA GLN A 94 -0.77 13.80 -4.44
C GLN A 94 -0.59 15.17 -5.10
N GLY A 95 0.66 15.53 -5.32
CA GLY A 95 1.07 16.73 -6.03
C GLY A 95 2.48 16.58 -6.55
N ILE A 96 2.94 17.61 -7.23
CA ILE A 96 4.29 17.65 -7.79
C ILE A 96 5.01 18.91 -7.31
N ILE A 97 6.32 18.80 -7.18
CA ILE A 97 7.20 19.91 -6.86
C ILE A 97 8.44 19.85 -7.75
N GLU A 98 8.92 21.02 -8.19
CA GLU A 98 10.19 21.11 -8.91
C GLU A 98 11.36 20.86 -7.96
N THR A 99 12.40 20.19 -8.46
CA THR A 99 13.56 19.78 -7.66
C THR A 99 14.24 20.96 -6.98
N GLN A 100 14.24 22.13 -7.62
CA GLN A 100 14.79 23.36 -7.06
C GLN A 100 14.06 23.88 -5.80
N HIS A 101 12.84 23.41 -5.53
CA HIS A 101 12.03 23.82 -4.38
C HIS A 101 11.91 22.74 -3.30
N VAL A 102 12.53 21.56 -3.51
CA VAL A 102 12.45 20.42 -2.57
C VAL A 102 13.09 20.76 -1.23
N GLU A 103 14.21 21.50 -1.22
CA GLU A 103 14.87 21.90 0.02
C GLU A 103 14.01 22.82 0.88
N ALA A 104 13.34 23.80 0.26
CA ALA A 104 12.40 24.67 0.96
C ALA A 104 11.20 23.89 1.52
N LEU A 105 10.70 22.90 0.76
CA LEU A 105 9.64 22.01 1.24
C LEU A 105 10.12 21.17 2.42
N GLU A 106 11.34 20.65 2.39
CA GLU A 106 11.93 19.88 3.48
C GLU A 106 12.02 20.71 4.77
N ILE A 107 12.50 21.96 4.69
CA ILE A 107 12.55 22.89 5.84
C ILE A 107 11.15 23.13 6.41
N LEU A 108 10.17 23.40 5.53
CA LEU A 108 8.79 23.61 5.94
C LEU A 108 8.23 22.35 6.64
N LEU A 109 8.41 21.17 6.07
CA LEU A 109 7.97 19.90 6.65
C LEU A 109 8.65 19.63 7.99
N GLN A 110 9.95 19.89 8.10
CA GLN A 110 10.70 19.73 9.36
C GLN A 110 10.11 20.62 10.47
N GLY A 111 9.75 21.86 10.15
CA GLY A 111 9.11 22.80 11.08
C GLY A 111 7.66 22.42 11.43
N LEU A 112 6.88 21.92 10.47
CA LEU A 112 5.48 21.55 10.67
C LEU A 112 5.30 20.20 11.38
N CYS A 113 6.15 19.22 11.06
CA CYS A 113 6.02 17.85 11.56
C CYS A 113 6.76 17.65 12.88
N GLY A 114 7.84 18.40 13.14
CA GLY A 114 8.62 18.30 14.37
C GLY A 114 9.33 16.96 14.58
N VAL A 115 9.38 16.12 13.54
CA VAL A 115 10.04 14.80 13.53
C VAL A 115 11.18 14.80 12.51
N GLN A 116 12.14 13.90 12.68
CA GLN A 116 13.25 13.77 11.74
C GLN A 116 12.79 13.19 10.41
N ARG A 117 13.44 13.60 9.32
CA ARG A 117 13.23 12.97 8.01
C ARG A 117 13.77 11.54 8.01
N GLU A 118 13.05 10.66 7.36
CA GLU A 118 13.46 9.28 7.08
C GLU A 118 13.85 9.17 5.62
N ARG A 119 14.98 8.51 5.34
CA ARG A 119 15.37 8.22 3.95
C ARG A 119 14.44 7.16 3.39
N LEU A 120 14.14 7.28 2.10
CA LEU A 120 13.23 6.40 1.42
C LEU A 120 13.87 5.88 0.14
N ARG A 121 14.01 4.55 0.04
CA ARG A 121 14.41 3.84 -1.18
C ARG A 121 13.55 2.58 -1.33
N ILE A 122 12.38 2.72 -1.96
CA ILE A 122 11.40 1.64 -2.09
C ILE A 122 11.44 1.05 -3.49
N HIS A 123 11.70 -0.24 -3.57
CA HIS A 123 11.51 -1.04 -4.77
C HIS A 123 10.07 -1.53 -4.85
N GLU A 124 9.34 -1.08 -5.87
CA GLU A 124 7.91 -1.38 -6.06
C GLU A 124 7.71 -2.20 -7.34
N ILE A 125 7.09 -3.37 -7.18
CA ILE A 125 6.68 -4.26 -8.26
C ILE A 125 5.15 -4.25 -8.32
N CYS A 126 4.60 -3.69 -9.41
CA CYS A 126 3.17 -3.58 -9.62
C CYS A 126 2.66 -4.75 -10.44
N LEU A 127 1.67 -5.45 -9.91
CA LEU A 127 1.05 -6.63 -10.49
C LEU A 127 -0.42 -6.35 -10.79
N LYS A 128 -0.89 -6.79 -11.95
CA LYS A 128 -2.31 -6.75 -12.32
C LYS A 128 -2.89 -8.15 -12.44
N SER A 129 -4.14 -8.29 -12.00
CA SER A 129 -4.88 -9.54 -12.15
C SER A 129 -5.04 -9.94 -13.61
N GLY A 130 -4.77 -11.21 -13.95
CA GLY A 130 -5.09 -11.74 -15.27
C GLY A 130 -6.61 -11.84 -15.52
N PRO A 131 -7.05 -12.00 -16.78
CA PRO A 131 -8.49 -12.05 -17.14
C PRO A 131 -9.29 -13.18 -16.47
N HIS A 132 -8.60 -14.19 -15.95
CA HIS A 132 -9.20 -15.37 -15.33
C HIS A 132 -9.49 -15.20 -13.82
N LEU A 133 -9.04 -14.10 -13.22
CA LEU A 133 -9.22 -13.80 -11.79
C LEU A 133 -10.49 -12.99 -11.47
N GLY A 134 -11.28 -12.65 -12.49
CA GLY A 134 -12.54 -11.95 -12.35
C GLY A 134 -12.72 -10.83 -13.37
N THR A 135 -13.91 -10.24 -13.36
CA THR A 135 -14.30 -9.17 -14.30
C THR A 135 -13.70 -7.81 -13.92
N VAL A 136 -13.31 -7.62 -12.66
CA VAL A 136 -12.73 -6.37 -12.14
C VAL A 136 -11.22 -6.53 -12.00
N ALA A 137 -10.46 -5.64 -12.64
CA ALA A 137 -9.02 -5.62 -12.52
C ALA A 137 -8.62 -5.25 -11.08
N SER A 138 -7.80 -6.10 -10.45
CA SER A 138 -7.18 -5.84 -9.14
C SER A 138 -5.69 -5.56 -9.33
N GLU A 139 -5.19 -4.58 -8.57
CA GLU A 139 -3.78 -4.20 -8.54
C GLU A 139 -3.18 -4.59 -7.19
N VAL A 140 -2.04 -5.28 -7.24
CA VAL A 140 -1.25 -5.65 -6.08
C VAL A 140 0.14 -5.08 -6.24
N ARG A 141 0.66 -4.45 -5.19
CA ARG A 141 2.01 -3.88 -5.15
C ARG A 141 2.84 -4.67 -4.17
N LEU A 142 4.02 -5.10 -4.61
CA LEU A 142 5.05 -5.64 -3.73
C LEU A 142 6.08 -4.56 -3.49
N LEU A 143 6.29 -4.19 -2.24
CA LEU A 143 7.13 -3.10 -1.79
C LEU A 143 8.30 -3.68 -1.00
N CYS A 144 9.52 -3.32 -1.35
CA CYS A 144 10.71 -3.66 -0.57
C CYS A 144 11.44 -2.37 -0.19
N ASP A 145 11.57 -2.13 1.11
CA ASP A 145 12.34 -1.01 1.62
C ASP A 145 13.82 -1.38 1.67
N LEU A 146 14.61 -0.72 0.82
CA LEU A 146 16.03 -0.97 0.66
C LEU A 146 16.90 -0.18 1.63
N GLU A 147 16.34 0.76 2.40
CA GLU A 147 17.08 1.47 3.45
C GLU A 147 17.18 0.63 4.75
N GLN A 148 16.34 -0.41 4.89
CA GLN A 148 16.40 -1.31 6.04
C GLN A 148 17.60 -2.25 5.95
N ALA A 149 18.26 -2.48 7.10
CA ALA A 149 19.39 -3.41 7.20
C ALA A 149 19.02 -4.85 6.77
N GLU A 150 17.78 -5.26 7.06
CA GLU A 150 17.19 -6.51 6.60
C GLU A 150 15.93 -6.20 5.77
N PRO A 151 16.05 -6.04 4.44
CA PRO A 151 14.92 -5.68 3.59
C PRO A 151 13.81 -6.73 3.66
N SER A 152 12.63 -6.31 4.11
CA SER A 152 11.42 -7.12 4.13
C SER A 152 10.49 -6.72 2.99
N TRP A 153 9.77 -7.70 2.44
CA TRP A 153 8.74 -7.43 1.44
C TRP A 153 7.41 -7.14 2.14
N THR A 154 6.70 -6.14 1.66
CA THR A 154 5.31 -5.84 2.03
C THR A 154 4.47 -6.00 0.77
N VAL A 155 3.37 -6.73 0.86
CA VAL A 155 2.34 -6.67 -0.16
C VAL A 155 1.30 -5.62 0.23
N LYS A 156 0.87 -4.82 -0.74
CA LYS A 156 -0.19 -3.83 -0.61
C LYS A 156 -1.22 -4.07 -1.71
N HIS A 157 -2.44 -4.41 -1.32
CA HIS A 157 -3.59 -4.42 -2.21
C HIS A 157 -4.32 -3.09 -2.08
N VAL A 158 -4.56 -2.45 -3.24
CA VAL A 158 -5.21 -1.16 -3.32
C VAL A 158 -6.56 -1.35 -3.99
N GLY A 159 -7.63 -1.13 -3.23
CA GLY A 159 -8.99 -1.23 -3.73
C GLY A 159 -9.47 0.01 -4.47
N GLY A 160 -10.73 -0.03 -4.89
CA GLY A 160 -11.38 1.08 -5.56
C GLY A 160 -11.50 2.31 -4.65
N ALA A 161 -11.39 3.50 -5.24
CA ALA A 161 -11.73 4.74 -4.55
C ALA A 161 -13.22 4.78 -4.20
N MET A 162 -13.54 5.35 -3.04
CA MET A 162 -14.89 5.67 -2.63
C MET A 162 -15.58 6.51 -3.71
N ARG A 163 -16.86 6.22 -3.98
CA ARG A 163 -17.65 6.88 -5.03
C ARG A 163 -18.95 7.43 -4.47
N GLY A 164 -19.57 8.34 -5.23
CA GLY A 164 -20.86 8.97 -4.89
C GLY A 164 -20.69 10.38 -4.31
N ALA A 165 -21.81 11.03 -4.00
CA ALA A 165 -21.86 12.43 -3.59
C ALA A 165 -20.98 12.76 -2.38
N GLY A 166 -20.87 11.84 -1.41
CA GLY A 166 -19.97 12.00 -0.27
C GLY A 166 -18.49 12.03 -0.66
N ALA A 167 -18.08 11.21 -1.65
CA ALA A 167 -16.71 11.19 -2.13
C ALA A 167 -16.33 12.45 -2.94
N GLU A 168 -17.30 13.09 -3.61
CA GLU A 168 -17.08 14.34 -4.35
C GLU A 168 -16.87 15.54 -3.43
N GLN A 169 -17.52 15.54 -2.26
CA GLN A 169 -17.40 16.61 -1.25
C GLN A 169 -16.08 16.55 -0.45
N ILE A 170 -15.43 15.38 -0.41
CA ILE A 170 -14.15 15.20 0.28
C ILE A 170 -13.02 15.56 -0.70
N SER A 171 -12.10 16.44 -0.32
CA SER A 171 -10.95 16.87 -1.15
C SER A 171 -9.84 15.79 -1.26
N VAL A 172 -9.84 14.83 -0.34
CA VAL A 172 -8.90 13.71 -0.26
C VAL A 172 -9.50 12.46 -0.93
N LEU A 173 -8.66 11.63 -1.56
CA LEU A 173 -9.11 10.33 -2.06
C LEU A 173 -9.16 9.34 -0.90
N VAL A 174 -10.32 8.73 -0.69
CA VAL A 174 -10.48 7.63 0.28
C VAL A 174 -10.65 6.33 -0.49
N ARG A 175 -9.86 5.30 -0.18
CA ARG A 175 -9.97 3.97 -0.80
C ARG A 175 -9.67 2.86 0.20
N SER A 176 -10.16 1.66 -0.07
CA SER A 176 -9.77 0.49 0.71
C SER A 176 -8.33 0.09 0.41
N MET A 177 -7.62 -0.33 1.45
CA MET A 177 -6.23 -0.73 1.39
C MET A 177 -5.98 -1.84 2.39
N VAL A 178 -5.22 -2.84 1.96
CA VAL A 178 -4.75 -3.91 2.84
C VAL A 178 -3.27 -4.10 2.60
N GLU A 179 -2.49 -4.03 3.67
CA GLU A 179 -1.05 -4.30 3.62
C GLU A 179 -0.66 -5.45 4.55
N SER A 180 0.39 -6.17 4.19
CA SER A 180 0.94 -7.23 5.02
C SER A 180 2.40 -7.47 4.69
N LYS A 181 3.19 -7.79 5.72
CA LYS A 181 4.55 -8.30 5.51
C LYS A 181 4.50 -9.68 4.88
N THR A 182 5.46 -9.95 4.00
CA THR A 182 5.55 -11.19 3.22
C THR A 182 7.02 -11.56 3.00
N SER A 183 7.23 -12.79 2.55
CA SER A 183 8.54 -13.30 2.22
C SER A 183 9.00 -12.87 0.82
N LYS A 184 10.25 -13.17 0.49
CA LYS A 184 10.79 -13.00 -0.87
C LYS A 184 10.08 -13.83 -1.95
N ASN A 185 9.22 -14.78 -1.57
CA ASN A 185 8.48 -15.63 -2.51
C ASN A 185 7.17 -15.01 -3.00
N ALA A 186 6.77 -13.84 -2.48
CA ALA A 186 5.51 -13.17 -2.81
C ALA A 186 5.29 -13.06 -4.33
N LEU A 187 6.30 -12.61 -5.08
CA LEU A 187 6.20 -12.45 -6.54
C LEU A 187 5.83 -13.76 -7.25
N ARG A 188 6.49 -14.86 -6.89
CA ARG A 188 6.23 -16.18 -7.44
C ARG A 188 4.81 -16.66 -7.08
N MET A 189 4.39 -16.41 -5.85
CA MET A 189 3.05 -16.74 -5.39
C MET A 189 2.00 -16.00 -6.22
N PHE A 190 2.13 -14.68 -6.39
CA PHE A 190 1.18 -13.90 -7.19
C PHE A 190 1.14 -14.30 -8.66
N TYR A 191 2.27 -14.66 -9.28
CA TYR A 191 2.26 -15.25 -10.61
C TYR A 191 1.51 -16.58 -10.68
N THR A 192 1.63 -17.42 -9.65
CA THR A 192 0.91 -18.69 -9.56
C THR A 192 -0.59 -18.47 -9.38
N LEU A 193 -0.97 -17.41 -8.66
CA LEU A 193 -2.37 -16.97 -8.54
C LEU A 193 -2.91 -16.37 -9.84
N GLY A 194 -2.06 -16.04 -10.81
CA GLY A 194 -2.50 -15.54 -12.11
C GLY A 194 -2.36 -14.03 -12.32
N TYR A 195 -1.69 -13.34 -11.41
CA TYR A 195 -1.26 -11.97 -11.62
C TYR A 195 -0.11 -11.93 -12.64
N LYS A 196 0.02 -10.79 -13.31
CA LYS A 196 1.11 -10.51 -14.25
C LYS A 196 1.81 -9.23 -13.84
N LEU A 197 3.11 -9.17 -14.10
CA LEU A 197 3.87 -7.94 -13.97
C LEU A 197 3.29 -6.88 -14.91
N ASP A 198 2.95 -5.73 -14.36
CA ASP A 198 2.51 -4.56 -15.11
C ASP A 198 3.70 -3.62 -15.33
N HIS A 199 4.31 -3.18 -14.23
CA HIS A 199 5.50 -2.35 -14.27
C HIS A 199 6.30 -2.49 -12.96
N GLU A 200 7.53 -2.02 -13.00
CA GLU A 200 8.47 -2.02 -11.89
C GLU A 200 9.12 -0.65 -11.79
N LEU A 201 9.24 -0.12 -10.57
CA LEU A 201 9.78 1.20 -10.32
C LEU A 201 10.59 1.24 -9.02
N LEU A 202 11.46 2.24 -8.92
CA LEU A 202 12.21 2.56 -7.71
C LEU A 202 11.82 3.98 -7.26
N ARG A 203 11.25 4.09 -6.06
CA ARG A 203 10.99 5.39 -5.41
C ARG A 203 12.19 5.76 -4.57
N VAL A 204 12.76 6.94 -4.80
CA VAL A 204 13.91 7.44 -4.04
C VAL A 204 13.60 8.84 -3.52
N GLY A 205 13.79 9.08 -2.23
CA GLY A 205 13.53 10.37 -1.62
C GLY A 205 13.54 10.30 -0.09
N PHE A 206 12.58 10.97 0.53
CA PHE A 206 12.43 10.99 1.99
C PHE A 206 10.96 11.03 2.42
N SER A 207 10.72 10.71 3.68
CA SER A 207 9.39 10.78 4.29
C SER A 207 9.43 11.39 5.70
N PHE A 208 8.30 11.97 6.09
CA PHE A 208 8.01 12.38 7.47
C PHE A 208 6.77 11.62 7.94
N ASN A 209 6.88 10.93 9.07
CA ASN A 209 5.77 10.21 9.71
C ASN A 209 5.49 10.84 11.07
N PHE A 210 4.29 11.41 11.25
CA PHE A 210 3.94 12.17 12.44
C PHE A 210 2.45 12.06 12.75
N HIS A 211 2.09 12.37 13.99
CA HIS A 211 0.71 12.38 14.44
C HIS A 211 0.17 13.82 14.56
N ARG A 212 -0.90 14.14 13.83
CA ARG A 212 -1.61 15.42 13.92
C ARG A 212 -3.09 15.24 13.63
N GLY A 213 -3.86 14.87 14.64
CA GLY A 213 -5.26 14.46 14.49
C GLY A 213 -5.43 13.06 13.88
N ALA A 214 -4.52 12.68 12.97
CA ALA A 214 -4.34 11.33 12.44
C ALA A 214 -2.84 11.01 12.30
N GLN A 215 -2.50 9.74 12.09
CA GLN A 215 -1.14 9.37 11.63
C GLN A 215 -1.00 9.79 10.17
N ILE A 216 -0.12 10.75 9.89
CA ILE A 216 0.09 11.31 8.55
C ILE A 216 1.52 10.99 8.12
N THR A 217 1.64 10.46 6.91
CA THR A 217 2.92 10.26 6.24
C THR A 217 2.98 11.18 5.03
N VAL A 218 4.01 12.02 4.97
CA VAL A 218 4.34 12.84 3.79
C VAL A 218 5.57 12.23 3.15
N THR A 219 5.45 11.82 1.88
CA THR A 219 6.54 11.26 1.09
C THR A 219 6.88 12.21 -0.05
N VAL A 220 8.15 12.60 -0.15
CA VAL A 220 8.69 13.36 -1.28
C VAL A 220 9.66 12.44 -2.02
N SER A 221 9.37 12.09 -3.26
CA SER A 221 10.11 11.05 -3.97
C SER A 221 10.22 11.28 -5.48
N SER A 222 11.37 10.94 -6.05
CA SER A 222 11.53 10.73 -7.48
C SER A 222 11.07 9.32 -7.84
N ILE A 223 10.29 9.21 -8.92
CA ILE A 223 9.87 7.92 -9.49
C ILE A 223 10.85 7.55 -10.59
N ASN A 224 11.55 6.43 -10.40
CA ASN A 224 12.56 5.95 -11.33
C ASN A 224 12.07 4.67 -12.01
N LYS A 225 12.21 4.61 -13.34
CA LYS A 225 11.95 3.38 -14.09
C LYS A 225 13.20 2.50 -14.07
N MET A 226 12.97 1.19 -14.05
CA MET A 226 14.01 0.19 -14.12
C MET A 226 14.37 -0.07 -15.59
N LEU A 227 15.62 0.16 -15.99
CA LEU A 227 16.07 -0.13 -17.35
C LEU A 227 16.19 -1.65 -17.62
N LYS A 228 16.52 -2.38 -16.55
CA LYS A 228 16.57 -3.84 -16.51
C LYS A 228 15.79 -4.29 -15.28
N LEU A 229 15.01 -5.37 -15.43
CA LEU A 229 14.21 -5.92 -14.34
C LEU A 229 15.06 -6.17 -13.10
N HIS A 230 14.59 -5.67 -11.96
CA HIS A 230 15.22 -5.79 -10.64
C HIS A 230 16.60 -5.12 -10.48
N ALA A 231 17.14 -4.44 -11.50
CA ALA A 231 18.43 -3.73 -11.44
C ALA A 231 18.27 -2.33 -10.82
N THR A 232 18.18 -2.25 -9.48
CA THR A 232 17.84 -1.01 -8.75
C THR A 232 18.93 0.06 -8.81
N ASP A 233 20.16 -0.31 -9.15
CA ASP A 233 21.29 0.61 -9.27
C ASP A 233 21.35 1.29 -10.65
N GLU A 234 20.61 0.77 -11.63
CA GLU A 234 20.53 1.32 -13.00
C GLU A 234 19.22 2.10 -13.24
N ALA A 235 18.44 2.35 -12.18
CA ALA A 235 17.17 3.03 -12.29
C ALA A 235 17.36 4.50 -12.71
N VAL A 236 16.49 4.98 -13.60
CA VAL A 236 16.55 6.36 -14.11
C VAL A 236 15.25 7.11 -13.85
N PRO A 237 15.29 8.41 -13.51
CA PRO A 237 14.09 9.18 -13.21
C PRO A 237 13.18 9.26 -14.44
N VAL A 238 11.89 9.03 -14.22
CA VAL A 238 10.87 9.13 -15.29
C VAL A 238 10.59 10.59 -15.63
N THR A 239 10.58 11.46 -14.62
CA THR A 239 10.35 12.91 -14.74
C THR A 239 11.51 13.69 -14.11
N PRO A 240 12.65 13.83 -14.81
CA PRO A 240 13.78 14.59 -14.30
C PRO A 240 13.37 16.02 -13.93
N GLY A 241 13.88 16.54 -12.81
CA GLY A 241 13.56 17.89 -12.34
C GLY A 241 12.23 18.01 -11.59
N ILE A 242 11.39 16.97 -11.54
CA ILE A 242 10.12 16.95 -10.80
C ILE A 242 10.12 15.80 -9.80
N GLN A 243 9.65 16.07 -8.59
CA GLN A 243 9.40 15.07 -7.55
C GLN A 243 7.91 14.97 -7.23
N MET A 244 7.49 13.74 -6.91
CA MET A 244 6.15 13.44 -6.43
C MET A 244 6.07 13.70 -4.94
N VAL A 245 5.05 14.44 -4.51
CA VAL A 245 4.68 14.61 -3.11
C VAL A 245 3.38 13.84 -2.87
N GLU A 246 3.39 12.90 -1.94
CA GLU A 246 2.24 12.09 -1.57
C GLU A 246 1.99 12.24 -0.07
N VAL A 247 0.75 12.55 0.32
CA VAL A 247 0.32 12.58 1.71
C VAL A 247 -0.68 11.47 1.92
N THR A 248 -0.35 10.52 2.79
CA THR A 248 -1.17 9.34 3.10
C THR A 248 -1.47 9.29 4.59
N ALA A 249 -2.67 8.83 4.94
CA ALA A 249 -3.03 8.52 6.31
C ALA A 249 -3.93 7.26 6.35
N PRO A 250 -3.60 6.26 7.19
CA PRO A 250 -4.49 5.12 7.41
C PRO A 250 -5.75 5.58 8.16
N ALA A 251 -6.86 4.92 7.89
CA ALA A 251 -8.17 5.19 8.45
C ALA A 251 -9.00 3.90 8.52
N THR A 252 -10.14 3.95 9.19
CA THR A 252 -11.15 2.89 9.17
C THR A 252 -12.44 3.38 8.52
N ALA A 253 -13.41 2.48 8.31
CA ALA A 253 -14.72 2.84 7.77
C ALA A 253 -15.48 3.85 8.66
N GLU A 254 -15.14 3.93 9.95
CA GLU A 254 -15.76 4.82 10.92
C GLU A 254 -14.99 6.16 11.04
N THR A 255 -13.67 6.15 10.84
CA THR A 255 -12.80 7.30 11.13
C THR A 255 -12.35 8.08 9.90
N TYR A 256 -12.58 7.57 8.67
CA TYR A 256 -12.06 8.19 7.45
C TYR A 256 -12.45 9.66 7.27
N ALA A 257 -13.62 10.09 7.73
CA ALA A 257 -14.06 11.48 7.58
C ALA A 257 -13.20 12.44 8.42
N GLU A 258 -12.89 12.05 9.65
CA GLU A 258 -12.01 12.82 10.56
C GLU A 258 -10.57 12.83 10.04
N VAL A 259 -10.08 11.67 9.59
CA VAL A 259 -8.74 11.55 8.99
C VAL A 259 -8.63 12.39 7.72
N ALA A 260 -9.63 12.37 6.84
CA ALA A 260 -9.65 13.18 5.62
C ALA A 260 -9.64 14.68 5.93
N SER A 261 -10.35 15.12 6.98
CA SER A 261 -10.32 16.50 7.46
C SER A 261 -8.92 16.90 7.96
N ALA A 262 -8.29 16.05 8.78
CA ALA A 262 -6.94 16.29 9.27
C ALA A 262 -5.90 16.38 8.15
N VAL A 263 -5.96 15.47 7.17
CA VAL A 263 -5.10 15.51 5.97
C VAL A 263 -5.36 16.78 5.17
N SER A 264 -6.62 17.16 4.94
CA SER A 264 -6.99 18.38 4.20
C SER A 264 -6.41 19.63 4.85
N SER A 265 -6.62 19.79 6.17
CA SER A 265 -6.11 20.92 6.93
C SER A 265 -4.58 20.97 6.93
N PHE A 266 -3.91 19.82 7.02
CA PHE A 266 -2.46 19.77 6.92
C PHE A 266 -1.96 20.24 5.53
N CYS A 267 -2.64 19.87 4.46
CA CYS A 267 -2.26 20.22 3.10
C CYS A 267 -2.34 21.74 2.81
N GLU A 268 -3.18 22.48 3.53
CA GLU A 268 -3.26 23.94 3.41
C GLU A 268 -1.93 24.63 3.76
N TYR A 269 -1.16 24.07 4.69
CA TYR A 269 0.17 24.60 5.03
C TYR A 269 1.19 24.41 3.91
N LEU A 270 0.96 23.45 3.00
CA LEU A 270 1.85 23.14 1.88
C LEU A 270 1.50 23.91 0.60
N ALA A 271 0.29 24.49 0.53
CA ALA A 271 -0.24 25.22 -0.61
C ALA A 271 0.68 26.32 -1.18
N PRO A 272 1.51 27.04 -0.38
CA PRO A 272 2.43 28.04 -0.93
C PRO A 272 3.49 27.45 -1.89
N LEU A 273 3.89 26.19 -1.68
CA LEU A 273 4.97 25.52 -2.42
C LEU A 273 4.45 24.52 -3.46
N LEU A 274 3.33 23.84 -3.19
CA LEU A 274 2.77 22.87 -4.13
C LEU A 274 1.25 22.73 -4.00
N HIS A 275 0.63 22.23 -5.07
CA HIS A 275 -0.79 21.93 -5.09
C HIS A 275 -1.00 20.44 -4.89
N LEU A 276 -1.79 20.08 -3.87
CA LEU A 276 -2.17 18.70 -3.59
C LEU A 276 -3.61 18.47 -4.01
N SER A 277 -3.86 17.35 -4.68
CA SER A 277 -5.19 16.96 -5.15
C SER A 277 -5.37 15.45 -5.09
N LYS A 278 -6.56 14.95 -5.43
CA LYS A 278 -6.78 13.50 -5.53
C LYS A 278 -5.85 12.91 -6.59
N PRO A 279 -5.25 11.73 -6.33
CA PRO A 279 -4.50 10.99 -7.34
C PRO A 279 -5.23 10.91 -8.68
N GLY A 280 -4.52 11.22 -9.77
CA GLY A 280 -5.07 11.25 -11.12
C GLY A 280 -5.63 12.60 -11.58
N ILE A 281 -5.76 13.58 -10.70
CA ILE A 281 -6.08 14.97 -11.07
C ILE A 281 -4.75 15.72 -11.33
N SER A 282 -4.57 16.23 -12.54
CA SER A 282 -3.37 17.00 -12.89
C SER A 282 -3.56 18.47 -12.56
N THR A 283 -2.78 18.99 -11.61
CA THR A 283 -2.88 20.37 -11.13
C THR A 283 -1.67 21.25 -11.44
N GLY A 284 -0.61 20.67 -12.02
CA GLY A 284 0.60 21.39 -12.41
C GLY A 284 1.44 21.89 -11.23
N VAL A 285 2.43 22.73 -11.55
CA VAL A 285 3.31 23.38 -10.56
C VAL A 285 2.69 24.71 -10.12
N VAL A 286 2.87 25.06 -8.85
CA VAL A 286 2.32 26.29 -8.27
C VAL A 286 3.16 27.51 -8.66
N PRO A 287 2.56 28.59 -9.20
CA PRO A 287 3.31 29.80 -9.60
C PRO A 287 4.01 30.52 -8.45
N THR A 288 3.49 30.41 -7.22
CA THR A 288 4.06 31.05 -6.03
C THR A 288 5.23 30.29 -5.42
N ALA A 289 5.53 29.07 -5.90
CA ALA A 289 6.51 28.18 -5.29
C ALA A 289 7.89 28.84 -5.17
N ALA A 290 8.34 29.54 -6.22
CA ALA A 290 9.64 30.21 -6.21
C ALA A 290 9.73 31.32 -5.16
N ALA A 291 8.70 32.15 -5.03
CA ALA A 291 8.66 33.23 -4.05
C ALA A 291 8.56 32.70 -2.61
N ALA A 292 7.72 31.68 -2.39
CA ALA A 292 7.58 31.03 -1.09
C ALA A 292 8.88 30.32 -0.66
N ALA A 293 9.53 29.62 -1.59
CA ALA A 293 10.81 28.97 -1.34
C ALA A 293 11.89 29.99 -0.97
N ALA A 294 12.02 31.09 -1.73
CA ALA A 294 12.99 32.13 -1.43
C ALA A 294 12.81 32.72 -0.01
N SER A 295 11.56 32.96 0.41
CA SER A 295 11.25 33.46 1.75
C SER A 295 11.68 32.49 2.86
N LEU A 296 11.40 31.19 2.71
CA LEU A 296 11.79 30.17 3.69
C LEU A 296 13.31 30.02 3.81
N MET A 297 14.01 30.07 2.67
CA MET A 297 15.46 29.95 2.63
C MET A 297 16.19 31.17 3.20
N SER A 298 15.57 32.36 3.15
CA SER A 298 16.18 33.61 3.64
C SER A 298 16.13 33.75 5.17
N ASP A 299 15.20 33.08 5.85
CA ASP A 299 14.96 33.25 7.30
C ASP A 299 15.87 32.36 8.17
N GLY A 300 16.56 31.38 7.57
CA GLY A 300 17.51 30.48 8.23
C GLY A 300 18.86 31.09 8.62
N GLY A 301 19.07 32.40 8.42
CA GLY A 301 20.34 33.10 8.65
C GLY A 301 20.62 33.54 10.10
N GLY A 302 19.78 33.19 11.07
CA GLY A 302 19.84 33.73 12.42
C GLY A 302 19.94 32.68 13.53
N THR A 303 21.11 32.08 13.74
CA THR A 303 21.54 31.58 15.07
C THR A 303 23.03 31.24 15.03
N ASN A 304 23.87 32.26 15.21
CA ASN A 304 25.20 32.13 15.79
C ASN A 304 25.26 33.07 16.99
N LEU A 305 25.01 32.52 18.19
CA LEU A 305 25.40 33.09 19.47
C LEU A 305 25.85 31.94 20.39
#